data_AF-A0A3C0CU05-F1
#
_entry.id   AF-A0A3C0CU05-F1
#
_cell.length_a   1.000
_cell.length_b   1.000
_cell.length_c   1.000
_cell.angle_alpha   90.00
_cell.angle_beta   90.00
_cell.angle_gamma   90.00
#
_symmetry.space_group_name_H-M   'P 1'
#
loop_
_entity.id
_entity.type
_entity.pdbx_description
1 polymer ?
#
loop_
_entity_poly.entity_id
_entity_poly.type
_entity_poly.pdbx_seq_one_letter_code
_entity_poly.pdbx_strand_id
1 'polypeptide(L)' 'DVGDIIVGAVKAATPGAAVKKGDVVRAVVVRTRKPIRRTDGSCLRFDDNAAVVINNANEPRG' A
#
# COMPACT_ATOMS: atom_id res chain seq x y z
N ASP A 1 8.74 -5.59 0.11
CA ASP A 1 8.91 -5.10 1.49
C ASP A 1 8.25 -3.73 1.68
N VAL A 2 8.31 -3.12 2.86
CA VAL A 2 7.73 -1.78 3.08
C VAL A 2 8.46 -0.75 2.21
N GLY A 3 7.69 0.11 1.53
CA GLY A 3 8.19 1.06 0.55
C GLY A 3 8.06 0.60 -0.91
N ASP A 4 7.83 -0.70 -1.14
CA ASP A 4 7.70 -1.22 -2.49
C ASP A 4 6.42 -0.75 -3.18
N ILE A 5 6.54 -0.45 -4.48
CA ILE A 5 5.42 -0.17 -5.36
C ILE A 5 4.91 -1.48 -5.94
N ILE A 6 3.64 -1.78 -5.70
CA ILE A 6 2.95 -2.95 -6.20
C ILE A 6 1.82 -2.55 -7.15
N VAL A 7 1.49 -3.45 -8.08
CA VAL A 7 0.31 -3.33 -8.94
C VAL A 7 -0.73 -4.31 -8.44
N GLY A 8 -1.96 -3.85 -8.21
CA GLY A 8 -3.06 -4.66 -7.70
C GLY A 8 -4.39 -4.31 -8.34
N ALA A 9 -5.37 -5.20 -8.19
CA ALA A 9 -6.74 -4.97 -8.63
C ALA A 9 -7.63 -4.59 -7.44
N VAL A 10 -8.48 -3.58 -7.62
CA VAL A 10 -9.41 -3.11 -6.58
C VAL A 10 -10.57 -4.09 -6.43
N LYS A 11 -10.67 -4.75 -5.28
CA LYS A 11 -11.73 -5.75 -5.02
C LYS A 11 -13.03 -5.12 -4.52
N ALA A 12 -12.94 -4.04 -3.77
CA ALA A 12 -14.04 -3.26 -3.23
C ALA A 12 -13.63 -1.78 -3.18
N ALA A 13 -14.58 -0.88 -3.40
CA ALA A 13 -14.38 0.56 -3.35
C ALA A 13 -15.59 1.23 -2.69
N THR A 14 -15.33 2.28 -1.92
CA THR A 14 -16.37 3.11 -1.31
C THR A 14 -17.08 3.92 -2.39
N PRO A 15 -18.42 4.14 -2.32
CA PRO A 15 -19.12 5.04 -3.23
C PRO A 15 -18.49 6.44 -3.22
N GLY A 16 -18.18 6.99 -4.40
CA GLY A 16 -17.53 8.30 -4.55
C GLY A 16 -16.00 8.27 -4.46
N ALA A 17 -15.37 7.12 -4.19
CA ALA A 17 -13.92 7.00 -4.26
C ALA A 17 -13.38 7.22 -5.68
N ALA A 18 -12.16 7.74 -5.80
CA ALA A 18 -11.49 7.96 -7.08
C ALA A 18 -11.17 6.66 -7.86
N VAL A 19 -11.34 5.50 -7.22
CA VAL A 19 -11.07 4.17 -7.79
C VAL A 19 -12.35 3.33 -7.80
N LYS A 20 -12.54 2.52 -8.83
CA LYS A 20 -13.69 1.63 -8.99
C LYS A 20 -13.29 0.17 -8.78
N LYS A 21 -14.28 -0.66 -8.43
CA LYS A 21 -14.10 -2.12 -8.37
C LYS A 21 -13.67 -2.65 -9.73
N GLY A 22 -12.57 -3.41 -9.77
CA GLY A 22 -11.98 -3.96 -10.98
C GLY A 22 -10.85 -3.12 -11.58
N ASP A 23 -10.66 -1.88 -11.11
CA ASP A 23 -9.55 -1.05 -11.59
C ASP A 23 -8.21 -1.65 -11.18
N VAL A 24 -7.24 -1.57 -12.09
CA VAL A 24 -5.84 -1.89 -11.81
C VAL A 24 -5.16 -0.62 -11.32
N VAL A 25 -4.58 -0.68 -10.12
CA VAL A 25 -3.98 0.46 -9.43
C VAL A 25 -2.54 0.16 -9.01
N ARG A 26 -1.74 1.23 -8.93
CA ARG A 26 -0.41 1.20 -8.32
C ARG A 26 -0.54 1.64 -6.86
N ALA A 27 0.15 0.97 -5.96
CA ALA A 27 0.13 1.31 -4.53
C ALA A 27 1.50 1.10 -3.89
N VAL A 28 1.80 1.88 -2.85
CA VAL A 28 3.01 1.73 -2.03
C VAL A 28 2.66 1.00 -0.74
N VAL A 29 3.40 -0.05 -0.40
CA VAL A 29 3.22 -0.78 0.86
C VAL A 29 3.75 0.05 2.03
N VAL A 30 2.90 0.36 3.01
CA VAL A 30 3.27 1.19 4.18
C VAL A 30 3.32 0.42 5.50
N ARG A 31 2.54 -0.66 5.61
CA ARG A 31 2.52 -1.53 6.81
C ARG A 31 2.56 -2.99 6.40
N THR A 32 3.36 -3.77 7.13
CA THR A 32 3.45 -5.22 6.94
C THR A 32 3.43 -5.97 8.27
N ARG A 33 2.71 -7.10 8.29
CA ARG A 33 2.74 -8.07 9.38
C ARG A 33 4.03 -8.88 9.41
N LYS A 34 4.76 -8.93 8.31
CA LYS A 34 6.12 -9.47 8.30
C LYS A 34 7.03 -8.53 9.11
N PRO A 35 7.80 -9.04 10.08
CA PRO A 35 8.73 -8.24 10.86
C PRO A 35 9.82 -7.66 9.95
N ILE A 36 10.09 -6.37 10.12
CA ILE A 36 11.10 -5.60 9.40
C ILE A 36 12.26 -5.37 10.35
N ARG A 37 13.47 -5.67 9.89
CA ARG A 37 14.69 -5.43 10.65
C ARG A 37 15.31 -4.12 10.17
N ARG A 38 15.49 -3.17 11.09
CA ARG A 38 16.11 -1.88 10.81
C ARG A 38 17.62 -1.97 10.96
N THR A 39 18.32 -1.03 10.36
CA THR A 39 19.79 -0.92 10.39
C THR A 39 20.34 -0.68 11.79
N ASP A 40 19.54 -0.08 12.68
CA ASP A 40 19.83 0.11 14.10
C ASP A 40 19.66 -1.17 14.94
N GLY A 41 19.28 -2.29 14.33
CA GLY A 41 19.07 -3.58 14.99
C GLY A 41 17.68 -3.76 15.59
N SER A 42 16.84 -2.72 15.61
CA SER A 42 15.46 -2.83 16.07
C SER A 42 14.57 -3.59 15.08
N CYS A 43 13.48 -4.16 15.59
CA CYS A 43 12.48 -4.84 14.77
C CYS A 43 11.12 -4.14 14.87
N LEU A 44 10.51 -3.85 13.72
CA LEU A 44 9.18 -3.27 13.61
C LEU A 44 8.23 -4.28 12.97
N ARG A 45 7.04 -4.44 13.54
CA ARG A 45 5.96 -5.25 12.96
C ARG A 45 4.62 -4.56 13.18
N PHE A 46 3.73 -4.64 12.20
CA PHE A 46 2.34 -4.19 12.32
C PHE A 46 1.41 -5.39 12.50
N ASP A 47 0.21 -5.15 13.01
CA ASP A 47 -0.79 -6.20 13.15
C ASP A 47 -1.48 -6.54 11.81
N ASP A 48 -1.56 -5.55 10.92
CA ASP A 48 -2.18 -5.62 9.60
C ASP A 48 -1.23 -5.21 8.46
N ASN A 49 -1.63 -5.55 7.23
CA ASN A 49 -0.97 -5.07 6.02
C ASN A 49 -1.75 -3.88 5.45
N ALA A 50 -1.05 -2.86 4.97
CA ALA A 50 -1.69 -1.71 4.33
C ALA A 50 -0.83 -1.14 3.20
N ALA A 51 -1.50 -0.59 2.20
CA ALA A 51 -0.89 0.09 1.07
C ALA A 51 -1.66 1.37 0.72
N VAL A 52 -0.98 2.35 0.15
CA VAL A 52 -1.55 3.63 -0.28
C VAL A 52 -1.54 3.69 -1.80
N VAL A 53 -2.69 3.97 -2.41
CA VAL A 53 -2.81 4.08 -3.87
C VAL A 53 -2.10 5.35 -4.36
N ILE A 54 -1.29 5.20 -5.40
CA ILE A 54 -0.50 6.28 -6.01
C ILE A 54 -0.83 6.45 -7.49
N ASN A 55 -0.58 7.66 -8.02
CA ASN A 55 -0.65 7.96 -9.44
C ASN A 55 0.69 7.64 -10.15
N ASN A 56 0.78 7.95 -11.44
CA ASN A 56 2.00 7.74 -12.22
C ASN A 56 3.16 8.69 -11.86
N ALA A 57 2.86 9.82 -11.22
CA ALA A 57 3.84 10.75 -10.67
C ALA A 57 4.30 10.36 -9.26
N ASN A 58 3.89 9.18 -8.75
CA ASN A 58 4.15 8.69 -7.40
C ASN A 58 3.55 9.56 -6.28
N GLU A 59 2.49 10.31 -6.59
CA GLU A 59 1.73 11.08 -5.62
C GLU A 59 0.53 10.26 -5.11
N PRO A 60 0.15 10.38 -3.83
CA PRO A 60 -0.99 9.67 -3.28
C PRO A 60 -2.31 10.15 -3.88
N ARG A 61 -3.20 9.21 -4.24
CA ARG A 61 -4.57 9.53 -4.70
C ARG A 61 -5.55 9.52 -3.53
N GLY A 62 -5.33 10.45 -2.60
CA GLY A 62 -6.18 10.70 -1.42
C GLY A 62 -7.51 11.34 -1.78
#